data_AF-A0A2D4NP19-F1
#
_entry.id   AF-A0A2D4NP19-F1
#
_cell.length_a   1.000
_cell.length_b   1.000
_cell.length_c   1.000
_cell.angle_alpha   90.00
_cell.angle_beta   90.00
_cell.angle_gamma   90.00
#
_symmetry.space_group_name_H-M   'P 1'
#
loop_
_entity.id
_entity.type
_entity.pdbx_description
1 polymer ?
#
loop_
_entity_poly.entity_id
_entity_poly.type
_entity_poly.pdbx_seq_one_letter_code
_entity_poly.pdbx_strand_id
1 'polypeptide(L)'
;KEIDKLMVEKIDNSENELGYSKAKLGGNAILAVSMAICRAGAAAKKMPLYRYIAELAGKPTDKMIMPVPCFNVINGGSHAGNKLAFQEFMIFPVGASSFNAAVQFGAEVY
;
A
#
# COMPACT_ATOMS: atom_id res chain seq x y z
N LYS A 1 13.71 -8.23 2.11
CA LYS A 1 13.77 -8.32 3.58
C LYS A 1 15.15 -8.01 4.13
N GLU A 2 16.24 -8.66 3.71
CA GLU A 2 17.59 -8.36 4.23
C GLU A 2 18.02 -6.91 3.97
N ILE A 3 17.76 -6.40 2.76
CA ILE A 3 18.11 -5.02 2.41
C ILE A 3 17.27 -4.01 3.22
N ASP A 4 15.99 -4.29 3.44
CA ASP A 4 15.13 -3.43 4.25
C ASP A 4 15.64 -3.34 5.70
N LYS A 5 16.02 -4.48 6.30
CA LYS A 5 16.63 -4.53 7.63
C LYS A 5 17.96 -3.78 7.67
N LEU A 6 18.83 -3.97 6.67
CA LEU A 6 20.10 -3.24 6.58
C LEU A 6 19.86 -1.72 6.58
N MET A 7 18.94 -1.22 5.75
CA MET A 7 18.64 0.21 5.66
C MET A 7 18.09 0.76 6.98
N VAL A 8 17.19 0.03 7.64
CA VAL A 8 16.52 0.50 8.86
C VAL A 8 17.41 0.34 10.10
N GLU A 9 17.97 -0.84 10.33
CA GLU A 9 18.63 -1.22 11.59
C GLU A 9 20.12 -0.83 11.63
N LYS A 10 20.77 -0.63 10.47
CA LYS A 10 22.22 -0.36 10.43
C LYS A 10 22.59 0.97 9.79
N ILE A 11 21.98 1.32 8.66
CA ILE A 11 22.34 2.54 7.92
C ILE A 11 21.64 3.76 8.53
N ASP A 12 20.32 3.68 8.70
CA ASP A 12 19.55 4.73 9.35
C ASP A 12 19.75 4.69 10.87
N ASN A 13 19.39 3.57 11.52
CA ASN A 13 19.56 3.30 12.94
C ASN A 13 19.02 4.42 13.86
N SER A 14 18.07 5.23 13.39
CA SER A 14 17.38 6.19 14.25
C SER A 14 16.21 5.51 14.94
N GLU A 15 16.06 5.77 16.23
CA GLU A 15 15.05 5.17 17.09
C GLU A 15 14.27 6.24 17.85
N ASN A 16 13.05 5.91 18.24
CA ASN A 16 12.22 6.65 19.20
C ASN A 16 11.54 5.66 20.17
N GLU A 17 10.64 6.12 21.04
CA GLU A 17 9.93 5.25 21.99
C GLU A 17 9.13 4.09 21.35
N LEU A 18 8.86 4.14 20.03
CA LEU A 18 8.13 3.11 19.28
C LEU A 18 9.05 2.21 18.42
N GLY A 19 10.38 2.39 18.50
CA GLY A 19 11.39 1.64 17.75
C GLY A 19 12.02 2.42 16.59
N TYR A 20 12.46 1.72 15.54
CA TYR A 20 13.18 2.33 14.41
C TYR A 20 12.35 3.38 13.65
N SER A 21 12.73 4.64 13.81
CA SER A 21 11.97 5.82 13.39
C SER A 21 12.26 6.29 11.96
N LYS A 22 13.41 5.91 11.38
CA LYS A 22 13.80 6.30 10.01
C LYS A 22 13.98 7.82 9.84
N ALA A 23 14.26 8.53 10.93
CA ALA A 23 14.41 9.97 10.99
C ALA A 23 15.72 10.50 10.40
N LYS A 24 16.79 9.68 10.33
CA LYS A 24 18.10 10.13 9.83
C LYS A 24 18.15 10.18 8.31
N LEU A 25 17.70 9.12 7.64
CA LEU A 25 17.64 9.05 6.17
C LEU A 25 16.28 9.51 5.62
N GLY A 26 15.24 9.47 6.46
CA GLY A 26 13.86 9.72 6.07
C GLY A 26 13.16 8.46 5.57
N GLY A 27 11.95 8.21 6.09
CA GLY A 27 11.11 7.10 5.66
C GLY A 27 10.85 7.10 4.15
N ASN A 28 10.74 8.29 3.53
CA ASN A 28 10.51 8.44 2.11
C ASN A 28 11.69 7.91 1.26
N ALA A 29 12.93 8.19 1.68
CA ALA A 29 14.12 7.72 0.97
C ALA A 29 14.28 6.21 1.09
N ILE A 30 14.12 5.67 2.30
CA ILE A 30 14.18 4.22 2.54
C ILE A 30 13.08 3.49 1.76
N LEU A 31 11.85 4.02 1.76
CA LEU A 31 10.72 3.44 1.04
C LEU A 31 10.96 3.43 -0.47
N ALA A 32 11.48 4.51 -1.03
CA ALA A 32 11.79 4.59 -2.47
C ALA A 32 12.77 3.49 -2.89
N VAL A 33 13.86 3.30 -2.14
CA VAL A 33 14.84 2.24 -2.41
C VAL A 33 14.24 0.85 -2.22
N SER A 34 13.47 0.63 -1.15
CA SER A 34 12.79 -0.65 -0.89
C SER A 34 11.84 -1.05 -2.03
N MET A 35 11.02 -0.11 -2.51
CA MET A 35 10.10 -0.36 -3.64
C MET A 35 10.83 -0.60 -4.96
N ALA A 36 11.91 0.14 -5.23
CA ALA A 36 12.71 -0.03 -6.44
C ALA A 36 13.35 -1.44 -6.47
N ILE A 37 13.92 -1.87 -5.34
CA ILE A 37 14.50 -3.22 -5.18
C ILE A 37 13.43 -4.30 -5.34
N CYS A 38 12.23 -4.10 -4.78
CA CYS A 38 11.13 -5.04 -4.92
C CYS A 38 10.73 -5.23 -6.41
N ARG A 39 10.63 -4.13 -7.16
CA ARG A 39 10.36 -4.15 -8.61
C ARG A 39 11.51 -4.79 -9.40
N ALA A 40 12.76 -4.46 -9.09
CA ALA A 40 13.93 -5.05 -9.71
C ALA A 40 14.01 -6.56 -9.46
N GLY A 41 13.71 -7.02 -8.24
CA GLY A 41 13.64 -8.44 -7.90
C GLY A 41 12.57 -9.19 -8.69
N ALA A 42 11.37 -8.60 -8.83
CA ALA A 42 10.30 -9.17 -9.67
C ALA A 42 10.74 -9.29 -11.14
N ALA A 43 11.36 -8.24 -11.69
CA ALA A 43 11.87 -8.22 -13.06
C ALA A 43 13.00 -9.24 -13.28
N ALA A 44 13.96 -9.35 -12.35
CA ALA A 44 15.04 -10.33 -12.40
C ALA A 44 14.50 -11.78 -12.39
N LYS A 45 13.43 -12.03 -11.63
CA LYS A 45 12.72 -13.31 -11.61
C LYS A 45 11.73 -13.51 -12.76
N LYS A 46 11.61 -12.53 -13.68
CA LYS A 46 10.67 -12.55 -14.81
C LYS A 46 9.22 -12.85 -14.39
N MET A 47 8.79 -12.30 -13.26
CA MET A 47 7.43 -12.46 -12.74
C MET A 47 6.76 -11.12 -12.48
N PRO A 48 5.41 -11.05 -12.56
CA PRO A 48 4.68 -9.86 -12.17
C PRO A 48 4.93 -9.49 -10.70
N LEU A 49 4.96 -8.19 -10.41
CA LEU A 49 5.24 -7.66 -9.07
C LEU A 49 4.33 -8.26 -7.98
N TYR A 50 3.03 -8.43 -8.25
CA TYR A 50 2.09 -8.98 -7.27
C TYR A 50 2.44 -10.44 -6.88
N ARG A 51 2.94 -11.25 -7.82
CA ARG A 51 3.40 -12.62 -7.53
C ARG A 51 4.68 -12.61 -6.70
N TYR A 52 5.62 -11.72 -7.04
CA TYR A 52 6.85 -11.57 -6.28
C TYR A 52 6.59 -11.11 -4.84
N ILE A 53 5.66 -10.17 -4.65
CA ILE A 53 5.23 -9.74 -3.31
C ILE A 53 4.58 -10.90 -2.54
N ALA A 54 3.72 -11.70 -3.18
CA ALA A 54 3.14 -12.89 -2.55
C ALA A 54 4.20 -13.89 -2.11
N GLU A 55 5.22 -14.15 -2.94
CA GLU A 55 6.36 -15.01 -2.59
C GLU A 55 7.13 -14.45 -1.38
N LEU A 56 7.47 -13.16 -1.38
CA LEU A 56 8.15 -12.49 -0.25
C LEU A 56 7.31 -12.51 1.05
N ALA A 57 5.99 -12.51 0.93
CA ALA A 57 5.05 -12.58 2.04
C ALA A 57 4.75 -14.03 2.49
N GLY A 58 5.32 -15.04 1.84
CA GLY A 58 5.03 -16.45 2.12
C GLY A 58 3.57 -16.82 1.83
N LYS A 59 2.96 -16.17 0.85
CA LYS A 59 1.58 -16.42 0.41
C LYS A 59 1.56 -17.29 -0.86
N PRO A 60 0.46 -18.04 -1.10
CA PRO A 60 0.31 -18.79 -2.34
C PRO A 60 0.44 -17.89 -3.57
N THR A 61 1.13 -18.38 -4.60
CA THR A 61 1.36 -17.64 -5.86
C THR A 61 0.49 -18.13 -7.02
N ASP A 62 -0.20 -19.25 -6.82
CA ASP A 62 -1.14 -19.91 -7.73
C ASP A 62 -2.56 -19.31 -7.65
N LYS A 63 -2.96 -18.86 -6.46
CA LYS A 63 -4.27 -18.24 -6.22
C LYS A 63 -4.14 -16.83 -5.65
N MET A 64 -4.56 -15.85 -6.44
CA MET A 64 -4.63 -14.44 -6.04
C MET A 64 -6.06 -14.04 -5.68
N ILE A 65 -6.20 -13.04 -4.83
CA ILE A 65 -7.48 -12.45 -4.41
C ILE A 65 -7.51 -11.00 -4.88
N MET A 66 -8.59 -10.61 -5.56
CA MET A 66 -8.86 -9.21 -5.84
C MET A 66 -9.53 -8.57 -4.63
N PRO A 67 -9.07 -7.40 -4.14
CA PRO A 67 -9.69 -6.74 -3.01
C PRO A 67 -11.01 -6.07 -3.41
N VAL A 68 -11.92 -5.88 -2.45
CA VAL A 68 -13.03 -4.94 -2.62
C VAL A 68 -12.45 -3.53 -2.56
N PRO A 69 -12.66 -2.68 -3.59
CA PRO A 69 -12.19 -1.31 -3.56
C PRO A 69 -12.98 -0.47 -2.55
N CYS A 70 -12.29 0.44 -1.87
CA CYS A 70 -12.87 1.40 -0.94
C CYS A 70 -12.80 2.79 -1.59
N PHE A 71 -13.89 3.28 -2.17
CA PHE A 71 -13.89 4.55 -2.90
C PHE A 71 -14.21 5.70 -1.96
N ASN A 72 -13.29 6.65 -1.82
CA ASN A 72 -13.56 7.91 -1.12
C ASN A 72 -14.47 8.80 -1.96
N VAL A 73 -15.64 9.18 -1.42
CA VAL A 73 -16.67 9.93 -2.14
C VAL A 73 -16.97 11.30 -1.54
N ILE A 74 -16.85 11.45 -0.21
CA ILE A 74 -17.07 12.73 0.49
C ILE A 74 -15.92 12.98 1.45
N ASN A 75 -15.35 14.19 1.38
CA ASN A 75 -14.30 14.65 2.27
C ASN A 75 -14.82 15.66 3.29
N GLY A 76 -14.30 15.58 4.50
CA GLY A 76 -14.49 16.53 5.59
C GLY A 76 -13.20 16.72 6.38
N GLY A 77 -13.32 17.19 7.62
CA GLY A 77 -12.19 17.42 8.52
C GLY A 77 -11.11 18.30 7.88
N SER A 78 -9.84 17.97 8.11
CA SER A 78 -8.71 18.72 7.56
C SER A 78 -8.59 18.64 6.02
N HIS A 79 -9.32 17.74 5.37
CA HIS A 79 -9.32 17.61 3.92
C HIS A 79 -10.32 18.55 3.23
N ALA A 80 -11.22 19.22 3.97
CA ALA A 80 -12.21 20.12 3.37
C ALA A 80 -12.56 21.33 4.28
N GLY A 81 -12.82 22.48 3.65
CA GLY A 81 -13.27 23.71 4.35
C GLY A 81 -14.75 23.72 4.73
N ASN A 82 -15.35 22.57 5.00
CA ASN A 82 -16.79 22.45 5.32
C ASN A 82 -17.00 22.11 6.81
N LYS A 83 -18.26 22.01 7.25
CA LYS A 83 -18.62 21.73 8.66
C LYS A 83 -18.55 20.24 9.03
N LEU A 84 -18.18 19.38 8.09
CA LEU A 84 -18.21 17.93 8.29
C LEU A 84 -16.97 17.52 9.09
N ALA A 85 -17.16 16.97 10.29
CA ALA A 85 -16.04 16.65 11.17
C ALA A 85 -15.25 15.40 10.72
N PHE A 86 -15.93 14.41 10.12
CA PHE A 86 -15.30 13.18 9.65
C PHE A 86 -14.53 13.42 8.36
N GLN A 87 -13.33 12.85 8.26
CA GLN A 87 -12.37 13.17 7.20
C GLN A 87 -12.73 12.55 5.85
N GLU A 88 -13.18 11.30 5.82
CA GLU A 88 -13.47 10.55 4.59
C GLU A 88 -14.70 9.67 4.79
N PHE A 89 -15.60 9.67 3.81
CA PHE A 89 -16.73 8.76 3.71
C PHE A 89 -16.55 7.94 2.44
N MET A 90 -16.59 6.62 2.60
CA MET A 90 -16.28 5.69 1.53
C MET A 90 -17.46 4.78 1.21
N ILE A 91 -17.55 4.36 -0.06
CA ILE A 91 -18.44 3.30 -0.51
C ILE A 91 -17.66 2.02 -0.83
N PHE A 92 -18.28 0.87 -0.58
CA PHE A 92 -17.69 -0.46 -0.74
C PHE A 92 -18.66 -1.35 -1.54
N PRO A 93 -18.38 -1.66 -2.81
CA PRO A 93 -19.25 -2.48 -3.66
C PRO A 93 -19.08 -3.98 -3.34
N VAL A 94 -19.42 -4.39 -2.12
CA VAL A 94 -19.22 -5.78 -1.61
C VAL A 94 -20.03 -6.83 -2.37
N GLY A 95 -21.09 -6.42 -3.08
CA GLY A 95 -21.94 -7.31 -3.90
C GLY A 95 -21.48 -7.46 -5.35
N ALA A 96 -20.38 -6.83 -5.76
CA ALA A 96 -19.89 -6.93 -7.14
C ALA A 96 -19.31 -8.32 -7.44
N SER A 97 -19.61 -8.85 -8.63
CA SER A 97 -19.17 -10.19 -9.06
C SER A 97 -17.70 -10.23 -9.51
N SER A 98 -17.09 -9.07 -9.76
CA SER A 98 -15.69 -8.94 -10.17
C SER A 98 -15.13 -7.58 -9.77
N PHE A 99 -13.81 -7.44 -9.78
CA PHE A 99 -13.15 -6.15 -9.55
C PHE A 99 -13.57 -5.10 -10.59
N ASN A 100 -13.75 -5.49 -11.85
CA ASN A 100 -14.19 -4.57 -12.90
C ASN A 100 -15.60 -4.05 -12.64
N ALA A 101 -16.53 -4.94 -12.24
CA ALA A 101 -17.88 -4.54 -11.84
C ALA A 101 -17.86 -3.66 -10.58
N ALA A 102 -16.99 -3.96 -9.61
CA ALA A 102 -16.80 -3.14 -8.42
C ALA A 102 -16.34 -1.72 -8.77
N VAL A 103 -15.40 -1.58 -9.71
CA VAL A 103 -14.94 -0.28 -10.22
C VAL A 103 -16.04 0.46 -10.97
N GLN A 104 -16.81 -0.23 -11.81
CA GLN A 104 -17.94 0.36 -12.50
C GLN A 104 -18.99 0.89 -11.50
N PHE A 105 -19.38 0.08 -10.51
CA PHE A 105 -20.34 0.50 -9.48
C PHE A 105 -19.82 1.71 -8.69
N GLY A 106 -18.54 1.71 -8.33
CA GLY A 106 -17.90 2.85 -7.67
C GLY A 106 -17.96 4.13 -8.51
N ALA A 107 -17.68 4.02 -9.81
CA ALA A 107 -17.69 5.14 -10.74
C ALA A 107 -19.11 5.67 -11.06
N GLU A 108 -20.12 4.80 -11.10
CA GLU A 108 -21.51 5.20 -11.34
C GLU A 108 -22.16 5.86 -10.11
N VAL A 109 -21.67 5.57 -8.90
CA VAL A 109 -22.13 6.20 -7.65
C VAL A 109 -21.41 7.52 -7.36
N TYR A 110 -20.16 7.67 -7.82
CA TYR A 110 -19.34 8.89 -7.64
C TYR A 110 -19.91 10.09 -8.41
#